data_AF-A0AAD6WYI5-F1
#
_entry.id   AF-A0AAD6WYI5-F1
#
_cell.length_a   1.000
_cell.length_b   1.000
_cell.length_c   1.000
_cell.angle_alpha   90.00
_cell.angle_beta   90.00
_cell.angle_gamma   90.00
#
_symmetry.space_group_name_H-M   'P 1'
#
loop_
_entity.id
_entity.type
_entity.pdbx_description
1 polymer ?
#
loop_
_entity_poly.entity_id
_entity_poly.type
_entity_poly.pdbx_seq_one_letter_code
_entity_poly.pdbx_strand_id
1 'polypeptide(L)'
;MDSEDPSVLAMIDKAMSSDWYDPETATSMTLKKPELRVKDPLLRPLFTSNDAPDAMQVAALQQLMQNRISTLSRLKAERSALESVIRDLKAERMAIIDKEHTLRAEMRLSSNDSPDTAQVSTHLANQDFSTLKAERSRVDTAILAPKAEQMAIVDEECDLRAELRLCAGILSLIRRVPPEILAEIFLYFAPVLDVDHFDARRDPFAEDPMGLCMTAEIPWHLGQICRSWRTVALSLRSLWSTFDLRPPSPDFLADTEIFHSYSLVRTPGEYRPEQKLFLTTERTLASVANCLERSGQVSVATRIVYQDDLHTGPLFDFFAGCSHRLAHLVLVGFPAGYLSAFCRFCPKYTQLRKLAIISTDFPRIFNLLPLPPSPPSDRAYGNP
;
A
#
# COMPACT_ATOMS: atom_id res chain seq x y z
N MET A 1 39.68 2.67 -0.90
CA MET A 1 38.55 3.40 -1.52
C MET A 1 37.59 3.81 -0.41
N ASP A 2 38.13 4.22 0.75
CA ASP A 2 37.43 4.13 2.03
C ASP A 2 37.61 5.45 2.77
N SER A 3 36.65 6.35 2.56
CA SER A 3 36.46 7.56 3.35
C SER A 3 35.06 8.06 3.01
N GLU A 4 34.04 7.25 3.30
CA GLU A 4 32.70 7.83 3.46
C GLU A 4 32.75 8.71 4.70
N ASP A 5 32.52 10.01 4.51
CA ASP A 5 32.56 11.01 5.58
C ASP A 5 31.53 10.63 6.66
N PRO A 6 31.95 10.25 7.88
CA PRO A 6 31.05 9.84 8.94
C PRO A 6 30.03 10.92 9.31
N SER A 7 30.27 12.18 8.91
CA SER A 7 29.33 13.28 9.05
C SER A 7 28.04 13.08 8.25
N VAL A 8 28.14 12.56 7.02
CA VAL A 8 26.98 12.39 6.13
C VAL A 8 26.10 11.23 6.59
N LEU A 9 26.70 10.11 6.98
CA LEU A 9 25.97 8.97 7.53
C LEU A 9 25.32 9.33 8.87
N ALA A 10 26.01 10.08 9.74
CA ALA A 10 25.40 10.59 10.98
C ALA A 10 24.28 11.60 10.72
N MET A 11 24.35 12.41 9.65
CA MET A 11 23.25 13.30 9.24
C MET A 11 22.07 12.53 8.68
N ILE A 12 22.30 11.46 7.91
CA ILE A 12 21.26 10.56 7.41
C ILE A 12 20.62 9.80 8.56
N ASP A 13 21.40 9.21 9.47
CA ASP A 13 20.88 8.52 10.66
C ASP A 13 20.12 9.47 11.59
N LYS A 14 20.62 10.70 11.81
CA LYS A 14 19.88 11.73 12.55
C LYS A 14 18.61 12.18 11.83
N ALA A 15 18.60 12.15 10.50
CA ALA A 15 17.43 12.38 9.66
C ALA A 15 16.56 11.12 9.45
N MET A 16 16.91 9.97 10.02
CA MET A 16 16.11 8.74 9.95
C MET A 16 15.68 8.25 11.36
N SER A 17 16.32 8.73 12.42
CA SER A 17 16.08 8.36 13.81
C SER A 17 14.80 8.98 14.38
N SER A 18 13.88 8.10 14.78
CA SER A 18 12.76 8.21 15.74
C SER A 18 11.70 9.31 15.61
N ASP A 19 12.01 10.54 15.22
CA ASP A 19 11.01 11.64 15.17
C ASP A 19 10.18 11.68 13.88
N TRP A 20 10.34 10.67 13.00
CA TRP A 20 9.86 10.69 11.61
C TRP A 20 8.51 10.00 11.39
N TYR A 21 8.03 9.26 12.39
CA TYR A 21 6.73 8.62 12.43
C TYR A 21 5.99 9.16 13.65
N ASP A 22 5.23 10.23 13.44
CA ASP A 22 4.22 10.66 14.40
C ASP A 22 2.92 9.90 14.07
N PRO A 23 2.53 8.89 14.88
CA PRO A 23 1.32 8.12 14.63
C PRO A 23 0.05 8.98 14.71
N GLU A 24 0.08 10.14 15.38
CA GLU A 24 -1.10 10.98 15.54
C GLU A 24 -1.46 11.77 14.27
N THR A 25 -0.48 12.08 13.42
CA THR A 25 -0.72 12.73 12.11
C THR A 25 -1.15 11.76 11.01
N ALA A 26 -0.94 10.44 11.19
CA ALA A 26 -1.29 9.42 10.20
C ALA A 26 -2.80 9.12 10.12
N THR A 27 -3.58 9.43 11.16
CA THR A 27 -4.95 8.94 11.31
C THR A 27 -6.03 9.81 10.64
N SER A 28 -5.70 11.03 10.17
CA SER A 28 -6.71 12.02 9.76
C SER A 28 -6.61 12.52 8.30
N MET A 29 -5.54 12.17 7.57
CA MET A 29 -5.42 12.60 6.17
C MET A 29 -5.82 11.47 5.24
N THR A 30 -6.86 11.70 4.44
CA THR A 30 -7.05 11.00 3.16
C THR A 30 -5.84 11.32 2.29
N LEU A 31 -4.78 10.53 2.45
CA LEU A 31 -3.53 10.67 1.72
C LEU A 31 -3.85 10.46 0.24
N LYS A 32 -4.06 11.57 -0.49
CA LYS A 32 -3.89 11.58 -1.93
C LYS A 32 -2.55 10.90 -2.18
N LYS A 33 -2.56 9.78 -2.92
CA LYS A 33 -1.34 9.13 -3.39
C LYS A 33 -0.42 10.26 -3.86
N PRO A 34 0.71 10.53 -3.18
CA PRO A 34 1.52 11.66 -3.53
C PRO A 34 1.99 11.39 -4.94
N GLU A 35 1.41 12.07 -5.92
CA GLU A 35 2.01 12.23 -7.21
C GLU A 35 3.30 12.97 -6.89
N LEU A 36 4.37 12.18 -6.71
CA LEU A 36 5.71 12.65 -6.49
C LEU A 36 6.04 13.51 -7.70
N ARG A 37 5.72 14.80 -7.58
CA ARG A 37 6.19 15.85 -8.46
C ARG A 37 7.65 15.96 -8.14
N VAL A 38 8.43 15.05 -8.71
CA VAL A 38 9.87 15.17 -8.81
C VAL A 38 10.09 16.40 -9.70
N LYS A 39 10.02 17.58 -9.08
CA LYS A 39 10.16 18.88 -9.76
C LYS A 39 11.59 19.05 -10.27
N ASP A 40 12.54 18.36 -9.62
CA ASP A 40 13.93 18.38 -10.01
C ASP A 40 14.21 17.42 -11.18
N PRO A 41 14.53 17.92 -12.39
CA PRO A 41 14.84 17.09 -13.54
C PRO A 41 16.07 16.20 -13.32
N LEU A 42 16.95 16.53 -12.37
CA LEU A 42 18.14 15.74 -12.05
C LEU A 42 17.81 14.41 -11.37
N LEU A 43 16.69 14.36 -10.64
CA LEU A 43 16.26 13.15 -9.94
C LEU A 43 15.61 12.13 -10.87
N ARG A 44 14.97 12.60 -11.95
CA ARG A 44 14.19 11.73 -12.85
C ARG A 44 15.01 10.60 -13.47
N PRO A 45 16.22 10.82 -14.01
CA PRO A 45 17.07 9.74 -14.53
C PRO A 45 17.42 8.71 -13.46
N LEU A 46 17.66 9.15 -12.22
CA LEU A 46 18.08 8.30 -11.09
C LEU A 46 16.96 7.38 -10.59
N PHE A 47 15.71 7.73 -10.86
CA PHE A 47 14.56 6.85 -10.61
C PHE A 47 14.30 5.86 -11.76
N THR A 48 14.75 6.19 -12.97
CA THR A 48 14.53 5.36 -14.17
C THR A 48 15.69 4.41 -14.48
N SER A 49 16.92 4.78 -14.07
CA SER A 49 18.12 3.98 -14.28
C SER A 49 18.27 2.91 -13.21
N ASN A 50 18.85 1.77 -13.61
CA ASN A 50 19.27 0.70 -12.72
C ASN A 50 20.68 0.89 -12.18
N ASP A 51 21.44 1.79 -12.80
CA ASP A 51 22.84 1.94 -12.48
C ASP A 51 22.98 2.62 -11.12
N ALA A 52 23.95 2.14 -10.34
CA ALA A 52 24.35 2.85 -9.15
C ALA A 52 24.72 4.29 -9.57
N PRO A 53 24.24 5.32 -8.86
CA PRO A 53 24.57 6.69 -9.21
C PRO A 53 26.09 6.82 -9.20
N ASP A 54 26.64 7.43 -10.25
CA ASP A 54 28.07 7.70 -10.31
C ASP A 54 28.48 8.70 -9.22
N ALA A 55 29.78 8.87 -8.99
CA ALA A 55 30.28 9.74 -7.92
C ALA A 55 29.81 11.20 -8.06
N MET A 56 29.62 11.68 -9.29
CA MET A 56 29.14 13.04 -9.57
C MET A 56 27.65 13.17 -9.26
N GLN A 57 26.84 12.16 -9.60
CA GLN A 57 25.42 12.08 -9.28
C GLN A 57 25.20 11.97 -7.76
N VAL A 58 26.03 11.19 -7.07
CA VAL A 58 26.00 11.11 -5.59
C VAL A 58 26.31 12.46 -4.97
N ALA A 59 27.37 13.14 -5.42
CA ALA A 59 27.72 14.47 -4.92
C ALA A 59 26.60 15.50 -5.18
N ALA A 60 26.00 15.48 -6.38
CA ALA A 60 24.88 16.36 -6.72
C ALA A 60 23.65 16.09 -5.84
N LEU A 61 23.32 14.82 -5.58
CA LEU A 61 22.25 14.43 -4.67
C LEU A 61 22.51 14.89 -3.23
N GLN A 62 23.74 14.71 -2.74
CA GLN A 62 24.13 15.15 -1.40
C GLN A 62 24.02 16.67 -1.26
N GLN A 63 24.48 17.41 -2.26
CA GLN A 63 24.34 18.87 -2.30
C GLN A 63 22.86 19.30 -2.32
N LEU A 64 22.02 18.63 -3.14
CA LEU A 64 20.58 18.87 -3.17
C LEU A 64 19.96 18.61 -1.80
N MET A 65 20.27 17.48 -1.16
CA MET A 65 19.79 17.16 0.18
C MET A 65 20.20 18.22 1.21
N GLN A 66 21.44 18.67 1.17
CA GLN A 66 21.92 19.72 2.08
C GLN A 66 21.16 21.04 1.88
N ASN A 67 20.92 21.44 0.63
CA ASN A 67 20.11 22.60 0.30
C ASN A 67 18.67 22.46 0.83
N ARG A 68 18.05 21.28 0.67
CA ARG A 68 16.69 20.99 1.15
C ARG A 68 16.62 20.98 2.68
N ILE A 69 17.60 20.41 3.36
CA ILE A 69 17.72 20.45 4.84
C ILE A 69 17.84 21.89 5.33
N SER A 70 18.67 22.72 4.68
CA SER A 70 18.79 24.14 5.05
C SER A 70 17.48 24.91 4.87
N THR A 71 16.74 24.63 3.79
CA THR A 71 15.43 25.24 3.50
C THR A 71 14.40 24.82 4.54
N LEU A 72 14.36 23.53 4.88
CA LEU A 72 13.46 23.00 5.90
C LEU A 72 13.75 23.59 7.29
N SER A 73 15.02 23.79 7.64
CA SER A 73 15.40 24.50 8.88
C SER A 73 14.90 25.95 8.89
N ARG A 74 14.99 26.66 7.75
CA ARG A 74 14.45 28.02 7.60
C ARG A 74 12.93 28.05 7.78
N LEU A 75 12.21 27.17 7.10
CA LEU A 75 10.74 27.07 7.18
C LEU A 75 10.28 26.73 8.60
N LYS A 76 10.98 25.84 9.32
CA LYS A 76 10.67 25.55 10.73
C LYS A 76 10.82 26.78 11.63
N ALA A 77 11.84 27.60 11.40
CA ALA A 77 12.04 28.84 12.14
C ALA A 77 10.92 29.86 11.84
N GLU A 78 10.54 29.98 10.55
CA GLU A 78 9.44 30.83 10.09
C GLU A 78 8.09 30.40 10.69
N ARG A 79 7.80 29.09 10.70
CA ARG A 79 6.61 28.52 11.36
C ARG A 79 6.59 28.87 12.85
N SER A 80 7.71 28.72 13.54
CA SER A 80 7.82 29.05 14.97
C SER A 80 7.57 30.54 15.24
N ALA A 81 8.02 31.43 14.35
CA ALA A 81 7.74 32.85 14.43
C ALA A 81 6.23 33.15 14.25
N LEU A 82 5.58 32.54 13.25
CA LEU A 82 4.13 32.68 13.03
C LEU A 82 3.31 32.14 14.22
N GLU A 83 3.74 31.02 14.81
CA GLU A 83 3.11 30.46 16.01
C GLU A 83 3.16 31.44 17.18
N SER A 84 4.25 32.18 17.34
CA SER A 84 4.35 33.25 18.34
C SER A 84 3.36 34.37 18.04
N VAL A 85 3.31 34.87 16.81
CA VAL A 85 2.38 35.94 16.41
C VAL A 85 0.92 35.53 16.65
N ILE A 86 0.54 34.29 16.26
CA ILE A 86 -0.81 33.76 16.50
C ILE A 86 -1.11 33.68 17.99
N ARG A 87 -0.13 33.30 18.82
CA ARG A 87 -0.28 33.23 20.28
C ARG A 87 -0.54 34.63 20.85
N ASP A 88 0.20 35.63 20.42
CA ASP A 88 0.07 37.02 20.89
C ASP A 88 -1.28 37.63 20.48
N LEU A 89 -1.71 37.43 19.23
CA LEU A 89 -3.02 37.88 18.75
C LEU A 89 -4.18 37.18 19.48
N LYS A 90 -4.03 35.90 19.82
CA LYS A 90 -5.02 35.19 20.65
C LYS A 90 -5.09 35.78 22.06
N ALA A 91 -3.96 36.17 22.65
CA ALA A 91 -3.93 36.83 23.94
C ALA A 91 -4.61 38.21 23.88
N GLU A 92 -4.33 39.01 22.85
CA GLU A 92 -5.01 40.29 22.59
C GLU A 92 -6.53 40.11 22.46
N ARG A 93 -6.97 39.11 21.68
CA ARG A 93 -8.38 38.75 21.54
C ARG A 93 -9.03 38.42 22.88
N MET A 94 -8.35 37.66 23.75
CA MET A 94 -8.87 37.32 25.08
C MET A 94 -9.00 38.56 25.97
N ALA A 95 -8.02 39.47 25.94
CA ALA A 95 -8.10 40.72 26.68
C ALA A 95 -9.28 41.61 26.23
N ILE A 96 -9.59 41.66 24.93
CA ILE A 96 -10.76 42.38 24.40
C ILE A 96 -12.05 41.73 24.90
N ILE A 97 -12.14 40.39 24.89
CA ILE A 97 -13.31 39.64 25.40
C ILE A 97 -13.53 39.94 26.89
N ASP A 98 -12.47 39.94 27.69
CA ASP A 98 -12.57 40.25 29.12
C ASP A 98 -13.05 41.69 29.35
N LYS A 99 -12.56 42.65 28.55
CA LYS A 99 -13.03 44.04 28.59
C LYS A 99 -14.51 44.17 28.18
N GLU A 100 -14.96 43.44 27.16
CA GLU A 100 -16.38 43.35 26.79
C GLU A 100 -17.23 42.82 27.95
N HIS A 101 -16.74 41.81 28.68
CA HIS A 101 -17.43 41.25 29.84
C HIS A 101 -17.53 42.24 31.00
N THR A 102 -16.44 42.95 31.32
CA THR A 102 -16.43 43.99 32.37
C THR A 102 -17.41 45.11 32.04
N LEU A 103 -17.38 45.66 30.81
CA LEU A 103 -18.33 46.71 30.39
C LEU A 103 -19.79 46.26 30.46
N ARG A 104 -20.09 45.01 30.07
CA ARG A 104 -21.45 44.47 30.22
C ARG A 104 -21.86 44.33 31.68
N ALA A 105 -20.95 43.99 32.57
CA ALA A 105 -21.24 43.93 34.01
C ALA A 105 -21.52 45.33 34.57
N GLU A 106 -20.72 46.33 34.21
CA GLU A 106 -20.92 47.74 34.58
C GLU A 106 -22.26 48.28 34.06
N MET A 107 -22.60 48.01 32.80
CA MET A 107 -23.90 48.38 32.22
C MET A 107 -25.07 47.84 33.05
N ARG A 108 -24.99 46.58 33.51
CA ARG A 108 -26.03 45.97 34.36
C ARG A 108 -26.11 46.60 35.74
N LEU A 109 -25.00 47.06 36.30
CA LEU A 109 -25.00 47.74 37.60
C LEU A 109 -25.59 49.16 37.49
N SER A 110 -25.28 49.88 36.40
CA SER A 110 -25.78 51.24 36.15
C SER A 110 -27.28 51.32 35.81
N SER A 111 -27.91 50.22 35.40
CA SER A 111 -29.34 50.22 35.07
C SER A 111 -30.26 50.40 36.29
N ASN A 112 -29.70 50.44 37.51
CA ASN A 112 -30.44 50.71 38.73
C ASN A 112 -30.52 52.20 39.09
N ASP A 113 -29.82 53.08 38.35
CA ASP A 113 -29.82 54.52 38.60
C ASP A 113 -31.05 55.23 37.99
N SER A 114 -31.27 56.48 38.41
CA SER A 114 -32.35 57.35 37.90
C SER A 114 -32.38 57.40 36.36
N PRO A 115 -33.57 57.41 35.72
CA PRO A 115 -33.72 57.27 34.27
C PRO A 115 -32.97 58.32 33.44
N ASP A 116 -32.80 59.54 33.93
CA ASP A 116 -32.11 60.61 33.18
C ASP A 116 -30.58 60.40 33.11
N THR A 117 -29.97 59.88 34.18
CA THR A 117 -28.54 59.54 34.20
C THR A 117 -28.27 58.21 33.48
N ALA A 118 -29.22 57.27 33.53
CA ALA A 118 -29.10 55.98 32.87
C ALA A 118 -29.06 56.07 31.34
N GLN A 119 -29.75 57.04 30.73
CA GLN A 119 -29.78 57.21 29.26
C GLN A 119 -28.43 57.66 28.67
N VAL A 120 -27.73 58.60 29.34
CA VAL A 120 -26.42 59.07 28.88
C VAL A 120 -25.36 57.97 29.05
N SER A 121 -25.37 57.28 30.20
CA SER A 121 -24.45 56.16 30.46
C SER A 121 -24.66 54.98 29.51
N THR A 122 -25.91 54.65 29.16
CA THR A 122 -26.21 53.57 28.21
C THR A 122 -25.76 53.92 26.79
N HIS A 123 -25.91 55.17 26.34
CA HIS A 123 -25.44 55.57 25.02
C HIS A 123 -23.91 55.47 24.90
N LEU A 124 -23.16 55.97 25.90
CA LEU A 124 -21.69 55.88 25.93
C LEU A 124 -21.22 54.42 25.97
N ALA A 125 -21.83 53.59 26.82
CA ALA A 125 -21.48 52.18 26.92
C ALA A 125 -21.77 51.41 25.62
N ASN A 126 -22.85 51.75 24.90
CA ASN A 126 -23.16 51.17 23.60
C ASN A 126 -22.12 51.56 22.53
N GLN A 127 -21.62 52.80 22.58
CA GLN A 127 -20.54 53.25 21.70
C GLN A 127 -19.25 52.47 21.99
N ASP A 128 -18.85 52.35 23.24
CA ASP A 128 -17.65 51.59 23.65
C ASP A 128 -17.79 50.09 23.34
N PHE A 129 -18.99 49.54 23.48
CA PHE A 129 -19.24 48.15 23.10
C PHE A 129 -19.13 47.95 21.58
N SER A 130 -19.58 48.92 20.78
CA SER A 130 -19.45 48.87 19.32
C SER A 130 -18.00 48.96 18.86
N THR A 131 -17.17 49.77 19.52
CA THR A 131 -15.73 49.91 19.20
C THR A 131 -14.97 48.64 19.55
N LEU A 132 -15.22 48.03 20.71
CA LEU A 132 -14.62 46.74 21.09
C LEU A 132 -15.01 45.61 20.14
N LYS A 133 -16.28 45.57 19.70
CA LYS A 133 -16.71 44.56 18.73
C LYS A 133 -16.00 44.72 17.39
N ALA A 134 -15.79 45.95 16.93
CA ALA A 134 -15.02 46.24 15.72
C ALA A 134 -13.55 45.84 15.88
N GLU A 135 -12.96 46.15 17.04
CA GLU A 135 -11.57 45.77 17.37
C GLU A 135 -11.40 44.24 17.43
N ARG A 136 -12.33 43.53 18.07
CA ARG A 136 -12.36 42.07 18.09
C ARG A 136 -12.42 41.48 16.68
N SER A 137 -13.28 42.02 15.82
CA SER A 137 -13.37 41.59 14.42
C SER A 137 -12.06 41.84 13.65
N ARG A 138 -11.35 42.94 13.95
CA ARG A 138 -10.02 43.24 13.39
C ARG A 138 -8.97 42.22 13.85
N VAL A 139 -8.97 41.83 15.13
CA VAL A 139 -8.03 40.82 15.64
C VAL A 139 -8.37 39.42 15.10
N ASP A 140 -9.65 39.05 15.02
CA ASP A 140 -10.08 37.77 14.44
C ASP A 140 -9.62 37.65 12.97
N THR A 141 -9.75 38.71 12.17
CA THR A 141 -9.24 38.74 10.79
C THR A 141 -7.70 38.71 10.73
N ALA A 142 -7.01 39.41 11.64
CA ALA A 142 -5.55 39.36 11.75
C ALA A 142 -5.01 37.98 12.13
N ILE A 143 -5.77 37.13 12.84
CA ILE A 143 -5.39 35.75 13.16
C ILE A 143 -5.48 34.82 11.93
N LEU A 144 -6.40 35.09 11.00
CA LEU A 144 -6.64 34.21 9.85
C LEU A 144 -5.47 34.20 8.86
N ALA A 145 -4.85 35.35 8.59
CA ALA A 145 -3.76 35.44 7.62
C ALA A 145 -2.50 34.65 8.04
N PRO A 146 -1.93 34.82 9.25
CA PRO A 146 -0.80 34.02 9.73
C PRO A 146 -1.12 32.52 9.81
N LYS A 147 -2.36 32.13 10.10
CA LYS A 147 -2.77 30.72 10.10
C LYS A 147 -2.75 30.11 8.70
N ALA A 148 -3.23 30.85 7.70
CA ALA A 148 -3.19 30.38 6.31
C ALA A 148 -1.73 30.24 5.83
N GLU A 149 -0.87 31.19 6.18
CA GLU A 149 0.56 31.15 5.89
C GLU A 149 1.25 29.98 6.60
N GLN A 150 0.95 29.77 7.89
CA GLN A 150 1.46 28.62 8.66
C GLN A 150 1.09 27.29 7.99
N MET A 151 -0.15 27.16 7.50
CA MET A 151 -0.61 25.95 6.81
C MET A 151 0.14 25.73 5.48
N ALA A 152 0.38 26.80 4.71
CA ALA A 152 1.18 26.72 3.49
C ALA A 152 2.64 26.29 3.76
N ILE A 153 3.25 26.78 4.84
CA ILE A 153 4.60 26.36 5.26
C ILE A 153 4.61 24.88 5.65
N VAL A 154 3.58 24.37 6.34
CA VAL A 154 3.47 22.96 6.69
C VAL A 154 3.36 22.08 5.45
N ASP A 155 2.57 22.48 4.46
CA ASP A 155 2.46 21.77 3.18
C ASP A 155 3.83 21.73 2.46
N GLU A 156 4.57 22.84 2.43
CA GLU A 156 5.92 22.90 1.85
C GLU A 156 6.93 22.04 2.63
N GLU A 157 6.88 22.03 3.96
CA GLU A 157 7.70 21.15 4.78
C GLU A 157 7.41 19.66 4.47
N CYS A 158 6.15 19.29 4.28
CA CYS A 158 5.75 17.93 3.91
C CYS A 158 6.32 17.53 2.55
N ASP A 159 6.22 18.40 1.55
CA ASP A 159 6.80 18.19 0.22
C ASP A 159 8.33 18.00 0.28
N LEU A 160 9.04 18.87 1.01
CA LEU A 160 10.50 18.80 1.17
C LEU A 160 10.94 17.52 1.89
N ARG A 161 10.19 17.08 2.92
CA ARG A 161 10.47 15.80 3.61
C ARG A 161 10.27 14.61 2.69
N ALA A 162 9.25 14.63 1.84
CA ALA A 162 9.03 13.58 0.85
C ALA A 162 10.19 13.52 -0.17
N GLU A 163 10.68 14.67 -0.64
CA GLU A 163 11.84 14.75 -1.54
C GLU A 163 13.14 14.28 -0.86
N LEU A 164 13.36 14.61 0.41
CA LEU A 164 14.50 14.11 1.17
C LEU A 164 14.47 12.59 1.34
N ARG A 165 13.30 12.02 1.67
CA ARG A 165 13.11 10.56 1.77
C ARG A 165 13.43 9.85 0.46
N LEU A 166 13.01 10.45 -0.66
CA LEU A 166 13.35 9.97 -1.99
C LEU A 166 14.86 9.95 -2.26
N CYS A 167 15.54 11.06 -1.97
CA CYS A 167 16.99 11.17 -2.17
C CYS A 167 17.76 10.19 -1.29
N ALA A 168 17.38 10.08 -0.01
CA ALA A 168 17.92 9.08 0.91
C ALA A 168 17.70 7.65 0.40
N GLY A 169 16.51 7.37 -0.15
CA GLY A 169 16.21 6.09 -0.77
C GLY A 169 17.10 5.77 -1.98
N ILE A 170 17.48 6.77 -2.79
CA ILE A 170 18.43 6.60 -3.90
C ILE A 170 19.83 6.28 -3.39
N LEU A 171 20.27 6.97 -2.34
CA LEU A 171 21.60 6.79 -1.76
C LEU A 171 21.71 5.57 -0.83
N SER A 172 20.59 4.92 -0.52
CA SER A 172 20.56 3.79 0.39
C SER A 172 21.43 2.63 -0.13
N LEU A 173 22.27 2.10 0.77
CA LEU A 173 23.14 0.95 0.52
C LEU A 173 22.35 -0.28 0.07
N ILE A 174 21.06 -0.38 0.44
CA ILE A 174 20.18 -1.49 0.04
C ILE A 174 20.07 -1.61 -1.49
N ARG A 175 20.25 -0.52 -2.24
CA ARG A 175 20.22 -0.51 -3.71
C ARG A 175 21.51 -1.02 -4.34
N ARG A 176 22.60 -1.13 -3.58
CA ARG A 176 23.94 -1.54 -4.03
C ARG A 176 24.29 -2.98 -3.62
N VAL A 177 23.32 -3.72 -3.09
CA VAL A 177 23.52 -5.11 -2.72
C VAL A 177 23.80 -5.92 -3.99
N PRO A 178 24.89 -6.72 -4.04
CA PRO A 178 25.19 -7.58 -5.18
C PRO A 178 24.04 -8.54 -5.50
N PRO A 179 23.81 -8.88 -6.79
CA PRO A 179 22.69 -9.72 -7.18
C PRO A 179 22.71 -11.12 -6.54
N GLU A 180 23.89 -11.64 -6.21
CA GLU A 180 24.04 -12.92 -5.50
C GLU A 180 23.48 -12.84 -4.08
N ILE A 181 23.79 -11.77 -3.36
CA ILE A 181 23.29 -11.53 -2.00
C ILE A 181 21.78 -11.24 -2.04
N LEU A 182 21.31 -10.48 -3.03
CA LEU A 182 19.87 -10.29 -3.24
C LEU A 182 19.17 -11.62 -3.49
N ALA A 183 19.78 -12.51 -4.26
CA ALA A 183 19.21 -13.81 -4.54
C ALA A 183 19.05 -14.64 -3.26
N GLU A 184 20.08 -14.68 -2.41
CA GLU A 184 20.02 -15.34 -1.10
C GLU A 184 18.95 -14.73 -0.19
N ILE A 185 18.82 -13.39 -0.16
CA ILE A 185 17.74 -12.71 0.57
C ILE A 185 16.37 -13.19 0.06
N PHE A 186 16.15 -13.18 -1.25
CA PHE A 186 14.89 -13.64 -1.82
C PHE A 186 14.61 -15.12 -1.54
N LEU A 187 15.62 -15.99 -1.64
CA LEU A 187 15.50 -17.42 -1.36
C LEU A 187 15.23 -17.69 0.12
N TYR A 188 15.78 -16.89 1.02
CA TYR A 188 15.49 -16.94 2.44
C TYR A 188 14.01 -16.64 2.74
N PHE A 189 13.43 -15.67 2.01
CA PHE A 189 12.00 -15.34 2.09
C PHE A 189 11.12 -16.18 1.16
N ALA A 190 11.69 -17.10 0.38
CA ALA A 190 10.90 -17.96 -0.48
C ALA A 190 10.07 -18.87 0.43
N PRO A 191 8.76 -19.01 0.17
CA PRO A 191 7.94 -19.95 0.93
C PRO A 191 8.55 -21.34 0.76
N VAL A 192 9.07 -21.91 1.84
CA VAL A 192 9.45 -23.31 1.87
C VAL A 192 8.15 -24.07 1.75
N LEU A 193 7.86 -24.58 0.55
CA LEU A 193 6.80 -25.55 0.34
C LEU A 193 7.23 -26.86 1.00
N ASP A 194 7.23 -26.87 2.32
CA ASP A 194 7.29 -28.13 3.04
C ASP A 194 5.91 -28.78 2.91
N VAL A 195 5.84 -29.75 1.98
CA VAL A 195 4.63 -30.48 1.62
C VAL A 195 4.07 -31.21 2.86
N ASP A 196 4.91 -31.48 3.86
CA ASP A 196 4.55 -32.17 5.09
C ASP A 196 4.03 -31.21 6.18
N HIS A 197 4.23 -29.89 6.05
CA HIS A 197 3.75 -28.88 7.00
C HIS A 197 2.40 -28.25 6.65
N PHE A 198 1.81 -28.57 5.49
CA PHE A 198 0.45 -28.13 5.15
C PHE A 198 -0.64 -28.78 6.04
N ASP A 199 -0.33 -29.90 6.70
CA ASP A 199 -1.29 -30.69 7.49
C ASP A 199 -1.28 -30.38 9.01
N ALA A 200 -0.34 -29.60 9.53
CA ALA A 200 -0.16 -29.43 10.97
C ALA A 200 -0.48 -28.00 11.46
N ARG A 201 -1.78 -27.71 11.62
CA ARG A 201 -2.33 -26.85 12.69
C ARG A 201 -1.74 -25.46 12.91
N ARG A 202 -1.13 -24.79 11.92
CA ARG A 202 -1.06 -23.32 12.00
C ARG A 202 -2.44 -22.79 11.67
N ASP A 203 -3.24 -22.63 12.72
CA ASP A 203 -4.33 -21.67 12.69
C ASP A 203 -3.74 -20.37 12.10
N PRO A 204 -4.21 -19.87 10.94
CA PRO A 204 -3.73 -18.62 10.38
C PRO A 204 -3.96 -17.42 11.32
N PHE A 205 -4.70 -17.62 12.41
CA PHE A 205 -4.92 -16.67 13.50
C PHE A 205 -4.18 -17.00 14.80
N ALA A 206 -3.41 -18.10 14.87
CA ALA A 206 -2.49 -18.30 15.97
C ALA A 206 -1.39 -17.24 15.82
N GLU A 207 -1.56 -16.15 16.56
CA GLU A 207 -0.62 -15.03 16.64
C GLU A 207 0.79 -15.59 16.80
N ASP A 208 1.55 -15.54 15.71
CA ASP A 208 2.99 -15.68 15.78
C ASP A 208 3.45 -14.63 16.81
N PRO A 209 4.05 -15.01 17.95
CA PRO A 209 4.43 -14.06 18.98
C PRO A 209 5.46 -13.03 18.50
N MET A 210 6.04 -13.21 17.31
CA MET A 210 6.85 -12.22 16.61
C MET A 210 6.12 -11.42 15.52
N GLY A 211 4.87 -11.77 15.18
CA GLY A 211 4.09 -11.11 14.13
C GLY A 211 4.71 -11.18 12.73
N LEU A 212 5.78 -11.97 12.56
CA LEU A 212 6.51 -12.13 11.30
C LEU A 212 5.99 -13.37 10.57
N CYS A 213 4.67 -13.56 10.55
CA CYS A 213 4.07 -14.52 9.64
C CYS A 213 4.50 -14.10 8.24
N MET A 214 5.51 -14.79 7.71
CA MET A 214 6.14 -14.46 6.45
C MET A 214 5.10 -14.69 5.37
N THR A 215 4.34 -13.64 5.08
CA THR A 215 3.32 -13.72 4.06
C THR A 215 4.05 -14.01 2.76
N ALA A 216 3.45 -14.83 1.90
CA ALA A 216 3.96 -15.10 0.55
C ALA A 216 4.17 -13.83 -0.31
N GLU A 217 3.85 -12.66 0.24
CA GLU A 217 3.97 -11.35 -0.35
C GLU A 217 5.33 -10.70 -0.08
N ILE A 218 6.15 -11.19 0.86
CA ILE A 218 7.45 -10.56 1.17
C ILE A 218 8.35 -10.46 -0.07
N PRO A 219 8.57 -11.51 -0.88
CA PRO A 219 9.33 -11.38 -2.13
C PRO A 219 8.75 -10.32 -3.08
N TRP A 220 7.42 -10.15 -3.09
CA TRP A 220 6.78 -9.14 -3.91
C TRP A 220 7.09 -7.73 -3.42
N HIS A 221 7.01 -7.50 -2.11
CA HIS A 221 7.34 -6.21 -1.48
C HIS A 221 8.81 -5.85 -1.66
N LEU A 222 9.72 -6.82 -1.46
CA LEU A 222 11.15 -6.65 -1.68
C LEU A 222 11.46 -6.31 -3.15
N GLY A 223 10.74 -6.93 -4.09
CA GLY A 223 10.81 -6.59 -5.51
C GLY A 223 10.37 -5.16 -5.85
N GLN A 224 9.71 -4.44 -4.94
CA GLN A 224 9.33 -3.03 -5.15
C GLN A 224 10.39 -2.01 -4.70
N ILE A 225 11.47 -2.44 -4.00
CA ILE A 225 12.50 -1.52 -3.48
C ILE A 225 13.18 -0.74 -4.60
N CYS A 226 13.66 -1.46 -5.62
CA CYS A 226 14.18 -0.87 -6.85
C CYS A 226 14.11 -1.87 -8.01
N ARG A 227 14.41 -1.40 -9.22
CA ARG A 227 14.35 -2.26 -10.41
C ARG A 227 15.46 -3.33 -10.44
N SER A 228 16.61 -3.13 -9.77
CA SER A 228 17.62 -4.18 -9.58
C SER A 228 17.05 -5.35 -8.74
N TRP A 229 16.47 -5.07 -7.58
CA TRP A 229 15.79 -6.06 -6.74
C TRP A 229 14.69 -6.80 -7.51
N ARG A 230 13.87 -6.06 -8.26
CA ARG A 230 12.84 -6.65 -9.12
C ARG A 230 13.43 -7.60 -10.17
N THR A 231 14.56 -7.22 -10.78
CA THR A 231 15.22 -8.03 -11.82
C THR A 231 15.74 -9.34 -11.22
N VAL A 232 16.39 -9.28 -10.06
CA VAL A 232 16.85 -10.47 -9.33
C VAL A 232 15.67 -11.35 -8.95
N ALA A 233 14.61 -10.78 -8.35
CA ALA A 233 13.40 -11.51 -8.01
C ALA A 233 12.84 -12.26 -9.22
N LEU A 234 12.64 -11.59 -10.35
CA LEU A 234 12.12 -12.19 -11.59
C LEU A 234 13.05 -13.24 -12.20
N SER A 235 14.36 -13.15 -11.97
CA SER A 235 15.33 -14.14 -12.46
C SER A 235 15.31 -15.45 -11.66
N LEU A 236 14.86 -15.41 -10.40
CA LEU A 236 14.78 -16.56 -9.51
C LEU A 236 13.52 -17.38 -9.76
N ARG A 237 13.62 -18.40 -10.63
CA ARG A 237 12.51 -19.30 -10.97
C ARG A 237 11.85 -19.95 -9.76
N SER A 238 12.60 -20.23 -8.70
CA SER A 238 12.10 -20.85 -7.46
C SER A 238 11.07 -19.99 -6.73
N LEU A 239 11.16 -18.65 -6.83
CA LEU A 239 10.15 -17.75 -6.25
C LEU A 239 8.81 -17.84 -6.98
N TRP A 240 8.83 -18.20 -8.26
CA TRP A 240 7.67 -18.20 -9.16
C TRP A 240 7.20 -19.61 -9.54
N SER A 241 7.82 -20.65 -9.00
CA SER A 241 7.34 -22.02 -9.21
C SER A 241 6.01 -22.29 -8.51
N THR A 242 5.59 -21.37 -7.64
CA THR A 242 4.46 -21.53 -6.73
C THR A 242 3.65 -20.24 -6.71
N PHE A 243 2.43 -20.30 -7.24
CA PHE A 243 1.48 -19.19 -7.14
C PHE A 243 0.38 -19.60 -6.17
N ASP A 244 0.28 -18.89 -5.05
CA ASP A 244 -0.83 -19.03 -4.13
C ASP A 244 -1.94 -18.06 -4.57
N LEU A 245 -2.98 -18.61 -5.22
CA LEU A 245 -4.19 -17.85 -5.50
C LEU A 245 -5.03 -17.81 -4.23
N ARG A 246 -4.76 -16.86 -3.33
CA ARG A 246 -5.67 -16.56 -2.22
C ARG A 246 -6.81 -15.68 -2.73
N PRO A 247 -8.07 -16.08 -2.55
CA PRO A 247 -9.20 -15.18 -2.72
C PRO A 247 -9.04 -14.05 -1.70
N PRO A 248 -9.49 -12.82 -2.02
CA PRO A 248 -9.55 -11.76 -1.03
C PRO A 248 -10.40 -12.23 0.16
N SER A 249 -10.04 -11.78 1.37
CA SER A 249 -10.78 -12.14 2.57
C SER A 249 -12.26 -11.78 2.40
N PRO A 250 -13.19 -12.52 3.04
CA PRO A 250 -14.61 -12.18 3.02
C PRO A 250 -14.87 -10.74 3.52
N ASP A 251 -14.00 -10.20 4.38
CA ASP A 251 -14.09 -8.80 4.84
C ASP A 251 -13.87 -7.78 3.69
N PHE A 252 -13.02 -8.11 2.71
CA PHE A 252 -12.83 -7.29 1.51
C PHE A 252 -14.05 -7.30 0.58
N LEU A 253 -14.86 -8.37 0.65
CA LEU A 253 -16.12 -8.48 -0.08
C LEU A 253 -17.26 -7.72 0.61
N ALA A 254 -17.19 -7.52 1.94
CA ALA A 254 -18.16 -6.71 2.67
C ALA A 254 -18.03 -5.21 2.34
N ASP A 255 -16.82 -4.72 2.03
CA ASP A 255 -16.57 -3.32 1.67
C ASP A 255 -16.78 -2.99 0.18
N THR A 256 -17.16 -3.98 -0.66
CA THR A 256 -17.34 -3.77 -2.11
C THR A 256 -18.80 -3.88 -2.57
N GLU A 257 -19.64 -2.94 -2.11
CA GLU A 257 -20.93 -2.59 -2.77
C GLU A 257 -20.76 -2.15 -4.26
N ILE A 258 -19.52 -2.01 -4.75
CA ILE A 258 -19.18 -1.51 -6.07
C ILE A 258 -19.37 -2.55 -7.20
N PHE A 259 -19.50 -3.85 -6.90
CA PHE A 259 -19.52 -4.88 -7.95
C PHE A 259 -20.87 -5.11 -8.66
N HIS A 260 -21.96 -4.46 -8.25
CA HIS A 260 -23.24 -4.58 -8.95
C HIS A 260 -23.45 -3.63 -10.14
N SER A 261 -22.53 -2.71 -10.46
CA SER A 261 -22.81 -1.65 -11.45
C SER A 261 -21.93 -1.55 -12.69
N TYR A 262 -20.90 -2.40 -12.89
CA TYR A 262 -20.06 -2.32 -14.10
C TYR A 262 -20.30 -3.47 -15.09
N SER A 263 -21.44 -3.39 -15.77
CA SER A 263 -21.66 -4.03 -17.07
C SER A 263 -21.84 -2.97 -18.15
N LEU A 264 -20.75 -2.47 -18.75
CA LEU A 264 -20.79 -1.94 -20.12
C LEU A 264 -19.38 -1.76 -20.74
N VAL A 265 -19.20 -2.42 -21.89
CA VAL A 265 -18.34 -2.17 -23.06
C VAL A 265 -17.30 -1.02 -23.02
N ARG A 266 -16.02 -1.35 -23.34
CA ARG A 266 -15.16 -0.62 -24.32
C ARG A 266 -14.01 -1.50 -24.86
N THR A 267 -13.68 -1.25 -26.11
CA THR A 267 -12.79 -1.93 -27.08
C THR A 267 -11.27 -1.59 -26.88
N PRO A 268 -10.35 -2.21 -27.65
CA PRO A 268 -9.00 -2.56 -27.20
C PRO A 268 -7.95 -1.49 -27.46
N GLY A 269 -6.99 -1.37 -26.54
CA GLY A 269 -5.77 -0.61 -26.77
C GLY A 269 -5.24 0.10 -25.54
N GLU A 270 -4.93 -0.63 -24.47
CA GLU A 270 -3.98 -0.18 -23.44
C GLU A 270 -3.62 -1.37 -22.54
N TYR A 271 -2.38 -1.83 -22.66
CA TYR A 271 -1.84 -2.92 -21.85
C TYR A 271 -1.25 -2.31 -20.57
N ARG A 272 -1.82 -2.62 -19.40
CA ARG A 272 -1.21 -2.35 -18.08
C ARG A 272 -0.95 -3.68 -17.35
N PRO A 273 0.22 -3.87 -16.73
CA PRO A 273 0.61 -5.15 -16.14
C PRO A 273 0.22 -5.21 -14.66
N GLU A 274 -1.05 -4.98 -14.31
CA GLU A 274 -1.56 -5.23 -12.95
C GLU A 274 -3.04 -5.62 -13.05
N GLN A 275 -3.33 -6.90 -13.32
CA GLN A 275 -4.68 -7.44 -13.19
C GLN A 275 -4.68 -8.63 -12.23
N LYS A 276 -5.36 -8.46 -11.10
CA LYS A 276 -5.73 -9.52 -10.16
C LYS A 276 -6.93 -10.27 -10.76
N LEU A 277 -6.75 -11.55 -11.07
CA LEU A 277 -7.77 -12.37 -11.71
C LEU A 277 -8.73 -12.94 -10.64
N PHE A 278 -10.01 -12.61 -10.75
CA PHE A 278 -11.09 -13.22 -9.98
C PHE A 278 -11.77 -14.30 -10.83
N LEU A 279 -11.80 -15.56 -10.38
CA LEU A 279 -12.47 -16.67 -11.07
C LEU A 279 -13.97 -16.65 -10.77
N THR A 280 -14.70 -15.75 -11.43
CA THR A 280 -16.16 -15.66 -11.28
C THR A 280 -16.92 -15.64 -12.62
N THR A 281 -16.24 -15.56 -13.78
CA THR A 281 -16.90 -15.53 -15.12
C THR A 281 -16.06 -16.19 -16.23
N GLU A 282 -16.67 -16.49 -17.39
CA GLU A 282 -16.02 -17.03 -18.61
C GLU A 282 -14.77 -16.23 -19.06
N ARG A 283 -14.73 -14.92 -18.82
CA ARG A 283 -13.58 -14.06 -19.16
C ARG A 283 -12.31 -14.41 -18.37
N THR A 284 -12.47 -14.90 -17.15
CA THR A 284 -11.33 -15.32 -16.32
C THR A 284 -10.73 -16.62 -16.82
N LEU A 285 -11.57 -17.55 -17.28
CA LEU A 285 -11.12 -18.79 -17.92
C LEU A 285 -10.33 -18.49 -19.19
N ALA A 286 -10.82 -17.57 -20.03
CA ALA A 286 -10.07 -17.12 -21.22
C ALA A 286 -8.71 -16.50 -20.87
N SER A 287 -8.61 -15.80 -19.73
CA SER A 287 -7.37 -15.17 -19.28
C SER A 287 -6.38 -16.19 -18.69
N VAL A 288 -6.87 -17.18 -17.95
CA VAL A 288 -6.07 -18.34 -17.51
C VAL A 288 -5.60 -19.15 -18.73
N ALA A 289 -6.45 -19.34 -19.74
CA ALA A 289 -6.10 -19.97 -21.01
C ALA A 289 -4.93 -19.25 -21.67
N ASN A 290 -5.05 -17.92 -21.84
CA ASN A 290 -4.00 -17.09 -22.42
C ASN A 290 -2.69 -17.13 -21.60
N CYS A 291 -2.77 -17.17 -20.27
CA CYS A 291 -1.59 -17.31 -19.41
C CYS A 291 -0.93 -18.68 -19.57
N LEU A 292 -1.71 -19.76 -19.63
CA LEU A 292 -1.20 -21.11 -19.89
C LEU A 292 -0.58 -21.21 -21.29
N GLU A 293 -1.22 -20.58 -22.29
CA GLU A 293 -0.74 -20.52 -23.65
C GLU A 293 0.61 -19.82 -23.76
N ARG A 294 0.76 -18.65 -23.12
CA ARG A 294 1.96 -17.82 -23.20
C ARG A 294 3.11 -18.29 -22.31
N SER A 295 2.81 -18.84 -21.13
CA SER A 295 3.85 -19.18 -20.14
C SER A 295 4.57 -20.48 -20.46
N GLY A 296 3.96 -21.39 -21.23
CA GLY A 296 4.47 -22.75 -21.43
C GLY A 296 4.55 -23.57 -20.14
N GLN A 297 4.06 -23.04 -19.01
CA GLN A 297 4.10 -23.70 -17.72
C GLN A 297 3.07 -24.82 -17.61
N VAL A 298 3.39 -25.78 -16.75
CA VAL A 298 2.65 -27.04 -16.60
C VAL A 298 1.91 -27.11 -15.26
N SER A 299 1.84 -26.03 -14.47
CA SER A 299 1.31 -26.10 -13.10
C SER A 299 0.35 -24.94 -12.82
N VAL A 300 -0.88 -25.25 -12.40
CA VAL A 300 -1.91 -24.27 -12.02
C VAL A 300 -2.47 -24.63 -10.65
N ALA A 301 -2.17 -23.82 -9.64
CA ALA A 301 -2.88 -23.89 -8.36
C ALA A 301 -4.05 -22.89 -8.41
N THR A 302 -5.27 -23.34 -8.14
CA THR A 302 -6.48 -22.52 -8.27
C THR A 302 -7.41 -22.71 -7.07
N ARG A 303 -7.54 -21.68 -6.23
CA ARG A 303 -8.55 -21.67 -5.18
C ARG A 303 -9.89 -21.27 -5.79
N ILE A 304 -10.85 -22.19 -5.75
CA ILE A 304 -12.20 -21.93 -6.21
C ILE A 304 -13.02 -21.63 -4.96
N VAL A 305 -13.25 -20.34 -4.69
CA VAL A 305 -14.21 -19.98 -3.64
C VAL A 305 -15.59 -20.20 -4.21
N TYR A 306 -16.27 -21.19 -3.67
CA TYR A 306 -17.64 -21.47 -4.04
C TYR A 306 -18.55 -20.36 -3.48
N GLN A 307 -19.35 -19.77 -4.37
CA GLN A 307 -20.53 -19.00 -4.04
C GLN A 307 -21.70 -19.79 -4.63
N ASP A 308 -22.82 -19.91 -3.91
CA ASP A 308 -23.83 -20.96 -4.10
C ASP A 308 -24.42 -21.13 -5.51
N ASP A 309 -24.21 -20.15 -6.41
CA ASP A 309 -24.75 -20.10 -7.77
C ASP A 309 -23.77 -20.45 -8.90
N LEU A 310 -22.52 -20.85 -8.61
CA LEU A 310 -21.54 -21.09 -9.68
C LEU A 310 -21.74 -22.45 -10.36
N HIS A 311 -22.17 -22.43 -11.63
CA HIS A 311 -22.14 -23.59 -12.50
C HIS A 311 -20.68 -24.06 -12.71
N THR A 312 -20.32 -25.20 -12.13
CA THR A 312 -18.96 -25.75 -12.20
C THR A 312 -18.64 -26.43 -13.54
N GLY A 313 -19.64 -26.67 -14.38
CA GLY A 313 -19.49 -27.29 -15.71
C GLY A 313 -18.49 -26.57 -16.62
N PRO A 314 -18.68 -25.28 -16.93
CA PRO A 314 -17.75 -24.50 -17.76
C PRO A 314 -16.31 -24.48 -17.23
N LEU A 315 -16.14 -24.52 -15.92
CA LEU A 315 -14.82 -24.57 -15.27
C LEU A 315 -14.13 -25.93 -15.52
N PHE A 316 -14.85 -27.04 -15.40
CA PHE A 316 -14.28 -28.36 -15.72
C PHE A 316 -14.06 -28.56 -17.21
N ASP A 317 -14.94 -28.03 -18.06
CA ASP A 317 -14.75 -28.07 -19.50
C ASP A 317 -13.50 -27.27 -19.92
N PHE A 318 -13.27 -26.13 -19.28
CA PHE A 318 -12.04 -25.36 -19.44
C PHE A 318 -10.80 -26.16 -19.02
N PHE A 319 -10.77 -26.69 -17.80
CA PHE A 319 -9.63 -27.48 -17.34
C PHE A 319 -9.42 -28.76 -18.16
N ALA A 320 -10.51 -29.38 -18.64
CA ALA A 320 -10.45 -30.50 -19.56
C ALA A 320 -9.89 -30.10 -20.94
N GLY A 321 -10.16 -28.89 -21.42
CA GLY A 321 -9.56 -28.34 -22.64
C GLY A 321 -8.06 -28.08 -22.49
N CYS A 322 -7.62 -27.65 -21.30
CA CYS A 322 -6.23 -27.38 -20.97
C CYS A 322 -5.47 -28.59 -20.39
N SER A 323 -6.11 -29.75 -20.31
CA SER A 323 -5.66 -30.90 -19.52
C SER A 323 -4.31 -31.48 -19.96
N HIS A 324 -3.99 -31.38 -21.25
CA HIS A 324 -2.71 -31.78 -21.84
C HIS A 324 -1.54 -30.87 -21.42
N ARG A 325 -1.80 -29.78 -20.70
CA ARG A 325 -0.78 -28.84 -20.19
C ARG A 325 -0.80 -28.73 -18.68
N LEU A 326 -1.71 -29.41 -17.99
CA LEU A 326 -1.85 -29.34 -16.54
C LEU A 326 -1.17 -30.56 -15.91
N ALA A 327 -0.01 -30.35 -15.30
CA ALA A 327 0.72 -31.31 -14.48
C ALA A 327 0.41 -31.17 -12.98
N HIS A 328 0.06 -29.98 -12.50
CA HIS A 328 -0.33 -29.78 -11.11
C HIS A 328 -1.64 -28.98 -11.05
N LEU A 329 -2.66 -29.53 -10.37
CA LEU A 329 -3.95 -28.89 -10.12
C LEU A 329 -4.23 -28.92 -8.62
N VAL A 330 -4.40 -27.76 -8.00
CA VAL A 330 -4.84 -27.65 -6.61
C VAL A 330 -6.19 -26.96 -6.61
N LEU A 331 -7.24 -27.63 -6.12
CA LEU A 331 -8.59 -27.11 -5.97
C LEU A 331 -8.85 -26.87 -4.48
N VAL A 332 -9.06 -25.62 -4.06
CA VAL A 332 -9.34 -25.30 -2.64
C VAL A 332 -10.73 -24.71 -2.52
N GLY A 333 -11.53 -25.17 -1.55
CA GLY A 333 -12.88 -24.68 -1.29
C GLY A 333 -13.98 -25.47 -2.02
N PHE A 334 -13.72 -26.72 -2.36
CA PHE A 334 -14.55 -27.47 -3.30
C PHE A 334 -15.59 -28.35 -2.58
N PRO A 335 -16.91 -28.16 -2.78
CA PRO A 335 -17.92 -28.98 -2.09
C PRO A 335 -17.80 -30.44 -2.52
N ALA A 336 -17.98 -31.37 -1.58
CA ALA A 336 -17.74 -32.79 -1.80
C ALA A 336 -18.63 -33.38 -2.92
N GLY A 337 -19.84 -32.83 -3.10
CA GLY A 337 -20.77 -33.24 -4.15
C GLY A 337 -20.20 -33.11 -5.57
N TYR A 338 -19.29 -32.16 -5.79
CA TYR A 338 -18.68 -31.91 -7.09
C TYR A 338 -17.48 -32.82 -7.39
N LEU A 339 -16.95 -33.56 -6.40
CA LEU A 339 -15.88 -34.54 -6.65
C LEU A 339 -16.34 -35.60 -7.66
N SER A 340 -17.61 -35.99 -7.58
CA SER A 340 -18.22 -36.94 -8.52
C SER A 340 -18.21 -36.40 -9.97
N ALA A 341 -18.47 -35.11 -10.14
CA ALA A 341 -18.43 -34.44 -11.44
C ALA A 341 -16.98 -34.34 -11.94
N PHE A 342 -16.05 -33.90 -11.10
CA PHE A 342 -14.63 -33.82 -11.42
C PHE A 342 -14.04 -35.18 -11.83
N CYS A 343 -14.38 -36.25 -11.11
CA CYS A 343 -13.98 -37.62 -11.43
C CYS A 343 -14.41 -38.08 -12.83
N ARG A 344 -15.53 -37.56 -13.38
CA ARG A 344 -15.94 -37.85 -14.77
C ARG A 344 -15.01 -37.18 -15.79
N PHE A 345 -14.35 -36.09 -15.43
CA PHE A 345 -13.39 -35.40 -16.27
C PHE A 345 -11.95 -35.90 -16.08
N CYS A 346 -11.62 -36.54 -14.95
CA CYS A 346 -10.28 -37.11 -14.65
C CYS A 346 -9.60 -37.85 -15.82
N PRO A 347 -10.29 -38.72 -16.60
CA PRO A 347 -9.66 -39.43 -17.72
C PRO A 347 -9.09 -38.51 -18.81
N LYS A 348 -9.56 -37.25 -18.89
CA LYS A 348 -9.07 -36.27 -19.86
C LYS A 348 -7.74 -35.63 -19.43
N TYR A 349 -7.30 -35.79 -18.18
CA TYR A 349 -6.09 -35.18 -17.62
C TYR A 349 -4.85 -36.05 -17.73
N THR A 350 -4.41 -36.30 -18.97
CA THR A 350 -3.31 -37.23 -19.27
C THR A 350 -1.94 -36.77 -18.77
N GLN A 351 -1.75 -35.48 -18.50
CA GLN A 351 -0.48 -34.92 -18.01
C GLN A 351 -0.49 -34.58 -16.52
N LEU A 352 -1.62 -34.77 -15.83
CA LEU A 352 -1.78 -34.35 -14.44
C LEU A 352 -1.02 -35.30 -13.50
N ARG A 353 0.07 -34.79 -12.93
CA ARG A 353 0.97 -35.50 -12.01
C ARG A 353 0.56 -35.32 -10.55
N LYS A 354 0.00 -34.16 -10.21
CA LYS A 354 -0.44 -33.85 -8.84
C LYS A 354 -1.81 -33.21 -8.86
N LEU A 355 -2.73 -33.82 -8.14
CA LEU A 355 -4.05 -33.27 -7.86
C LEU A 355 -4.19 -33.15 -6.34
N ALA A 356 -4.46 -31.95 -5.86
CA ALA A 356 -4.84 -31.74 -4.46
C ALA A 356 -6.23 -31.10 -4.44
N ILE A 357 -7.17 -31.72 -3.73
CA ILE A 357 -8.50 -31.14 -3.53
C ILE A 357 -8.70 -30.93 -2.04
N ILE A 358 -8.90 -29.67 -1.65
CA ILE A 358 -9.17 -29.23 -0.29
C ILE A 358 -10.64 -28.85 -0.24
N SER A 359 -11.48 -29.73 0.32
CA SER A 359 -12.92 -29.54 0.38
C SER A 359 -13.32 -28.66 1.56
N THR A 360 -14.36 -27.83 1.40
CA THR A 360 -14.99 -27.10 2.52
C THR A 360 -15.72 -28.02 3.48
N ASP A 361 -16.27 -29.12 2.97
CA ASP A 361 -17.19 -29.99 3.70
C ASP A 361 -16.42 -31.07 4.49
N PHE A 362 -15.17 -31.32 4.11
CA PHE A 362 -14.27 -32.26 4.77
C PHE A 362 -12.86 -31.65 4.85
N PRO A 363 -12.37 -31.24 6.03
CA PRO A 363 -11.04 -30.68 6.19
C PRO A 363 -9.91 -31.72 6.09
N ARG A 364 -10.18 -32.91 5.54
CA ARG A 364 -9.16 -33.95 5.30
C ARG A 364 -8.69 -33.90 3.85
N ILE A 365 -7.38 -33.82 3.65
CA ILE A 365 -6.76 -34.02 2.33
C ILE A 365 -6.99 -35.48 1.90
N PHE A 366 -7.65 -35.68 0.77
CA PHE A 366 -7.53 -36.97 0.07
C PHE A 366 -6.17 -36.98 -0.65
N ASN A 367 -5.15 -37.53 0.01
CA ASN A 367 -3.89 -37.79 -0.67
C ASN A 367 -4.08 -38.96 -1.65
N LEU A 368 -3.96 -38.62 -2.93
CA LEU A 368 -3.68 -39.48 -4.08
C LEU A 368 -4.66 -40.64 -4.34
N LEU A 369 -5.50 -40.47 -5.36
CA LEU A 369 -5.79 -41.63 -6.22
C LEU A 369 -4.49 -41.94 -6.98
N PRO A 370 -3.87 -43.12 -6.83
CA PRO A 370 -2.87 -43.55 -7.79
C PRO A 370 -3.57 -43.64 -9.15
N LEU A 371 -3.12 -42.83 -10.12
CA LEU A 371 -3.59 -42.95 -11.49
C LEU A 371 -3.21 -44.35 -12.01
N PRO A 372 -4.07 -44.98 -12.83
CA PRO A 372 -3.75 -46.27 -13.42
C PRO A 372 -2.43 -46.19 -14.22
N PRO A 373 -1.62 -47.25 -14.24
CA PRO A 373 -0.37 -47.25 -14.98
C PRO A 373 -0.62 -46.92 -16.44
N SER A 374 0.24 -46.09 -17.02
CA SER A 374 0.24 -45.76 -18.45
C SER A 374 0.13 -47.04 -19.29
N PRO A 375 -0.68 -47.05 -20.36
CA PRO A 375 -0.81 -48.23 -21.21
C PRO A 375 0.56 -48.65 -21.76
N PRO A 376 0.82 -49.96 -21.90
CA PRO A 376 2.09 -50.46 -22.38
C PRO A 376 2.40 -49.84 -23.74
N SER A 377 3.60 -49.27 -23.88
CA SER A 377 4.05 -48.76 -25.16
C SER A 377 4.24 -49.94 -26.12
N ASP A 378 3.26 -50.19 -26.97
CA ASP A 378 3.42 -51.04 -28.14
C ASP A 378 4.39 -50.35 -29.12
N ARG A 379 5.68 -50.52 -28.86
CA ARG A 379 6.74 -50.43 -29.86
C ARG A 379 7.46 -51.77 -29.89
N ALA A 380 6.80 -52.75 -30.48
CA ALA A 380 7.50 -53.84 -31.13
C ALA A 380 8.27 -53.24 -32.33
N TYR A 381 9.56 -52.98 -32.12
CA TYR A 381 10.50 -52.89 -33.23
C TYR A 381 10.67 -54.31 -33.79
N GLY A 382 10.01 -54.59 -34.89
CA GLY A 382 10.38 -55.67 -35.78
C GLY A 382 11.51 -55.22 -36.71
N ASN A 383 12.57 -56.02 -36.77
CA ASN A 383 13.36 -56.38 -37.96
C ASN A 383 14.70 -57.02 -37.57
N PRO A 384 15.27 -57.89 -38.43
CA PRO A 384 14.73 -59.11 -39.03
C PRO A 384 15.23 -60.38 -38.32
#